data_AF-A0AAV2R2G3-F1
#
_entry.id   AF-A0AAV2R2G3-F1
#
_cell.length_a   1.000
_cell.length_b   1.000
_cell.length_c   1.000
_cell.angle_alpha   90.00
_cell.angle_beta   90.00
_cell.angle_gamma   90.00
#
_symmetry.space_group_name_H-M   'P 1'
#
loop_
_entity.id
_entity.type
_entity.pdbx_description
1 polymer ?
#
loop_
_entity_poly.entity_id
_entity_poly.type
_entity_poly.pdbx_seq_one_letter_code
_entity_poly.pdbx_strand_id
1 'polypeptide(L)'
;REPKNWEFLIRLLVNPLANPKIIRWEDKEQATFRLVHPEVITQLWNARSTKPNVTYKNFARGLRYHYTTGALVSVSERQFVYGCGPKALEFLDKLGGNMAVL
;
A
#
# COMPACT_ATOMS: atom_id res chain seq x y z
N ARG A 1 8.53 14.60 -7.71
CA ARG A 1 7.52 13.75 -8.38
C ARG A 1 6.47 13.38 -7.35
N GLU A 2 5.18 13.50 -7.63
CA GLU A 2 4.14 13.00 -6.71
C GLU A 2 4.38 11.52 -6.41
N PRO A 3 4.20 11.08 -5.15
CA PRO A 3 4.34 9.66 -4.81
C PRO A 3 3.30 8.86 -5.59
N LYS A 4 3.60 7.62 -5.95
CA LYS A 4 2.60 6.71 -6.51
C LYS A 4 1.68 6.22 -5.39
N ASN A 5 0.45 5.80 -5.71
CA ASN A 5 -0.49 5.33 -4.69
C ASN A 5 0.03 4.12 -3.91
N TRP A 6 0.81 3.23 -4.54
CA TRP A 6 1.47 2.12 -3.82
C TRP A 6 2.57 2.61 -2.87
N GLU A 7 3.39 3.60 -3.25
CA GLU A 7 4.42 4.18 -2.37
C GLU A 7 3.78 4.83 -1.14
N PHE A 8 2.62 5.46 -1.34
CA PHE A 8 1.82 6.00 -0.25
C PHE A 8 1.33 4.90 0.71
N LEU A 9 0.85 3.76 0.20
CA LEU A 9 0.45 2.63 1.05
C LEU A 9 1.63 2.10 1.88
N ILE A 10 2.81 1.94 1.28
CA ILE A 10 4.00 1.47 2.02
C ILE A 10 4.39 2.46 3.12
N ARG A 11 4.29 3.77 2.86
CA ARG A 11 4.52 4.81 3.90
C ARG A 11 3.50 4.74 5.04
N LEU A 12 2.23 4.43 4.75
CA LEU A 12 1.24 4.20 5.80
C LEU A 12 1.56 2.93 6.60
N LEU A 13 2.04 1.88 5.94
CA LEU A 13 2.35 0.61 6.56
C LEU A 13 3.50 0.68 7.58
N VAL A 14 4.47 1.58 7.39
CA VAL A 14 5.55 1.84 8.36
C VAL A 14 5.21 2.93 9.39
N ASN A 15 4.07 3.60 9.26
CA ASN A 15 3.66 4.64 10.19
C ASN A 15 2.89 4.03 11.39
N PRO A 16 3.39 4.14 12.63
CA PRO A 16 2.74 3.56 13.81
C PRO A 16 1.39 4.21 14.15
N LEU A 17 1.10 5.41 13.64
CA LEU A 17 -0.22 6.04 13.81
C LEU A 17 -1.27 5.45 12.87
N ALA A 18 -0.85 4.84 11.74
CA ALA A 18 -1.72 4.24 10.76
C ALA A 18 -1.78 2.71 10.89
N ASN A 19 -0.66 2.05 11.19
CA ASN A 19 -0.56 0.61 11.38
C ASN A 19 -0.71 0.24 12.87
N PRO A 20 -1.69 -0.60 13.27
CA PRO A 20 -2.50 -1.49 12.41
C PRO A 20 -3.92 -1.01 12.09
N LYS A 21 -4.32 0.17 12.57
CA LYS A 21 -5.74 0.58 12.57
C LYS A 21 -6.30 0.84 11.17
N ILE A 22 -5.53 1.50 10.30
CA ILE A 22 -5.95 1.95 8.96
C ILE A 22 -5.45 0.99 7.88
N ILE A 23 -4.24 0.46 8.07
CA ILE A 23 -3.57 -0.51 7.21
C ILE A 23 -2.73 -1.43 8.11
N ARG A 24 -2.53 -2.69 7.76
CA ARG A 24 -1.70 -3.59 8.58
C ARG A 24 -1.02 -4.66 7.74
N TRP A 25 0.06 -5.20 8.27
CA TRP A 25 0.57 -6.49 7.79
C TRP A 25 -0.45 -7.58 8.09
N GLU A 26 -0.79 -8.36 7.08
CA GLU A 26 -1.62 -9.56 7.24
C GLU A 26 -0.70 -10.78 7.44
N ASP A 27 0.39 -10.84 6.69
CA ASP A 27 1.47 -11.81 6.82
C ASP A 27 2.79 -11.12 6.45
N LYS A 28 3.68 -10.93 7.43
CA LYS A 28 4.96 -10.26 7.22
C LYS A 28 5.94 -11.11 6.43
N GLU A 29 5.97 -12.42 6.67
CA GLU A 29 6.88 -13.35 5.99
C GLU A 29 6.56 -13.42 4.49
N GLN A 30 5.27 -13.40 4.16
CA GLN A 30 4.80 -13.35 2.77
C GLN A 30 4.70 -11.92 2.21
N ALA A 31 5.10 -10.92 3.00
CA ALA A 31 5.00 -9.50 2.67
C ALA A 31 3.62 -9.08 2.13
N THR A 32 2.54 -9.58 2.75
CA THR A 32 1.17 -9.20 2.41
C THR A 32 0.57 -8.27 3.46
N PHE A 33 -0.21 -7.31 3.00
CA PHE A 33 -0.84 -6.31 3.84
C PHE A 33 -2.31 -6.09 3.46
N ARG A 34 -3.09 -5.65 4.44
CA ARG A 34 -4.52 -5.37 4.31
C ARG A 34 -4.80 -3.88 4.47
N LEU A 35 -5.64 -3.33 3.60
CA LEU A 35 -6.30 -2.04 3.83
C LEU A 35 -7.47 -2.27 4.80
N VAL A 36 -7.35 -1.79 6.04
CA VAL A 36 -8.38 -1.98 7.08
C VAL A 36 -9.52 -1.00 6.87
N HIS A 37 -9.19 0.25 6.55
CA HIS A 37 -10.14 1.32 6.22
C HIS A 37 -9.85 1.93 4.85
N PRO A 38 -10.24 1.28 3.73
CA PRO A 38 -9.95 1.75 2.38
C PRO A 38 -10.47 3.17 2.08
N GLU A 39 -11.60 3.54 2.66
CA GLU A 39 -12.20 4.87 2.58
C GLU A 39 -11.32 5.94 3.24
N VAL A 40 -10.81 5.69 4.45
CA VAL A 40 -9.90 6.60 5.16
C VAL A 40 -8.59 6.74 4.39
N ILE A 41 -8.04 5.64 3.88
CA ILE A 41 -6.83 5.66 3.04
C ILE A 41 -7.03 6.53 1.80
N THR A 42 -8.20 6.42 1.17
CA THR A 42 -8.53 7.21 -0.03
C THR A 42 -8.66 8.70 0.31
N GLN A 43 -9.28 9.04 1.44
CA GLN A 43 -9.35 10.42 1.92
C GLN A 43 -7.95 11.01 2.20
N LEU A 44 -7.08 10.25 2.88
CA LEU A 44 -5.70 10.66 3.14
C LEU A 44 -4.89 10.82 1.85
N TRP A 45 -5.13 9.96 0.86
CA TRP A 45 -4.53 10.10 -0.47
C TRP A 45 -4.99 11.37 -1.17
N ASN A 46 -6.30 11.64 -1.19
CA ASN A 46 -6.88 12.85 -1.80
C ASN A 46 -6.34 14.12 -1.16
N ALA A 47 -6.18 14.14 0.17
CA ALA A 47 -5.61 15.30 0.87
C ALA A 47 -4.16 15.62 0.47
N ARG A 48 -3.45 14.65 -0.15
CA ARG A 48 -2.05 14.80 -0.59
C ARG A 48 -1.89 14.91 -2.11
N SER A 49 -2.88 14.48 -2.88
CA SER A 49 -2.81 14.45 -4.34
C SER A 49 -3.36 15.74 -4.94
N THR A 50 -2.72 16.25 -6.00
CA THR A 50 -3.27 17.39 -6.76
C THR A 50 -4.48 17.02 -7.63
N LYS A 51 -4.84 15.73 -7.71
CA LYS A 51 -5.97 15.25 -8.52
C LYS A 51 -7.31 15.41 -7.79
N PRO A 52 -8.38 15.80 -8.50
CA PRO A 52 -9.70 15.96 -7.90
C PRO A 52 -10.27 14.62 -7.40
N ASN A 53 -10.74 14.62 -6.16
CA ASN A 53 -11.59 13.63 -5.48
C ASN A 53 -11.54 12.19 -6.04
N VAL A 54 -10.41 11.50 -5.87
CA VAL A 54 -10.27 10.09 -6.24
C VAL A 54 -11.19 9.25 -5.34
N THR A 55 -12.03 8.40 -5.95
CA THR A 55 -12.81 7.39 -5.22
C THR A 55 -11.97 6.16 -4.94
N TYR A 56 -12.36 5.34 -3.95
CA TYR A 56 -11.64 4.09 -3.69
C TYR A 56 -11.60 3.18 -4.93
N LYS A 57 -12.67 3.14 -5.74
CA LYS A 57 -12.70 2.39 -7.00
C LYS A 57 -11.58 2.79 -7.96
N ASN A 58 -11.35 4.11 -8.11
CA ASN A 58 -10.28 4.64 -8.96
C ASN A 58 -8.90 4.41 -8.34
N PHE A 59 -8.78 4.59 -7.02
CA PHE A 59 -7.56 4.29 -6.27
C PHE A 59 -7.14 2.82 -6.46
N ALA A 60 -8.07 1.89 -6.24
CA ALA A 60 -7.88 0.46 -6.41
C ALA A 60 -7.56 0.07 -7.86
N ARG A 61 -8.09 0.79 -8.86
CA ARG A 61 -7.69 0.58 -10.26
C ARG A 61 -6.22 0.92 -10.50
N GLY A 62 -5.72 2.00 -9.88
CA GLY A 62 -4.29 2.32 -9.89
C GLY A 62 -3.45 1.22 -9.22
N LEU A 63 -3.90 0.69 -8.09
CA LEU A 63 -3.19 -0.43 -7.41
C LEU A 63 -3.09 -1.68 -8.31
N ARG A 64 -4.16 -2.03 -9.02
CA ARG A 64 -4.13 -3.19 -9.94
C ARG A 64 -3.19 -3.00 -11.13
N TYR A 65 -3.02 -1.76 -11.61
CA TYR A 65 -2.01 -1.47 -12.64
C TYR A 65 -0.59 -1.77 -12.12
N HIS A 66 -0.36 -1.70 -10.82
CA HIS A 66 0.94 -1.96 -10.24
C HIS A 66 1.35 -3.43 -10.20
N TYR A 67 0.44 -4.35 -10.51
CA TYR A 67 0.74 -5.78 -10.71
C TYR A 67 1.68 -5.99 -11.89
N THR A 68 1.41 -5.34 -13.03
CA THR A 68 2.26 -5.45 -14.22
C THR A 68 3.58 -4.70 -14.06
N THR A 69 3.60 -3.64 -13.24
CA THR A 69 4.82 -2.88 -12.99
C THR A 69 5.75 -3.49 -11.94
N GLY A 70 5.33 -4.57 -11.25
CA GLY A 70 6.10 -5.26 -10.22
C GLY A 70 6.17 -4.54 -8.87
N ALA A 71 5.29 -3.58 -8.61
CA ALA A 71 5.23 -2.91 -7.30
C ALA A 71 4.27 -3.61 -6.34
N LEU A 72 3.19 -4.19 -6.83
CA LEU A 72 2.26 -4.99 -6.03
C LEU A 72 2.07 -6.36 -6.66
N VAL A 73 1.60 -7.31 -5.86
CA VAL A 73 1.19 -8.65 -6.28
C VAL A 73 -0.27 -8.84 -5.90
N SER A 74 -1.05 -9.49 -6.79
CA SER A 74 -2.43 -9.86 -6.49
C SER A 74 -2.45 -10.99 -5.46
N VAL A 75 -3.30 -10.86 -4.44
CA VAL A 75 -3.58 -11.93 -3.48
C VAL A 75 -5.01 -12.42 -3.74
N SER A 76 -5.13 -13.58 -4.36
CA SER A 76 -6.43 -14.13 -4.78
C SER A 76 -7.37 -14.34 -3.59
N GLU A 77 -8.67 -14.14 -3.85
CA GLU A 77 -9.76 -14.43 -2.90
C GLU A 77 -9.73 -13.65 -1.57
N ARG A 78 -8.84 -12.67 -1.44
CA ARG A 78 -8.75 -11.83 -0.23
C ARG A 78 -9.06 -10.38 -0.54
N GLN A 79 -10.22 -9.92 -0.09
CA GLN A 79 -10.61 -8.51 -0.26
C GLN A 79 -9.66 -7.60 0.49
N PHE A 80 -9.24 -6.52 -0.17
CA PHE A 80 -8.38 -5.46 0.37
C PHE A 80 -6.98 -5.92 0.78
N VAL A 81 -6.55 -7.11 0.35
CA VAL A 81 -5.21 -7.64 0.61
C VAL A 81 -4.36 -7.52 -0.65
N TYR A 82 -3.12 -7.09 -0.46
CA TYR A 82 -2.14 -6.91 -1.52
C TYR A 82 -0.79 -7.47 -1.06
N GLY A 83 -0.02 -8.04 -1.98
CA GLY A 83 1.37 -8.42 -1.74
C GLY A 83 2.33 -7.32 -2.17
N CYS A 84 3.44 -7.17 -1.46
CA CYS A 84 4.55 -6.33 -1.90
C CYS A 84 5.30 -7.04 -3.05
N GLY A 85 5.36 -6.39 -4.22
CA GLY A 85 6.26 -6.83 -5.29
C GLY A 85 7.71 -6.34 -5.05
N PRO A 86 8.68 -6.74 -5.90
CA PRO A 86 10.08 -6.37 -5.74
C PRO A 86 10.33 -4.87 -5.53
N LYS A 87 9.61 -4.00 -6.27
CA LYS A 87 9.77 -2.55 -6.11
C LYS A 87 9.25 -2.02 -4.77
N ALA A 88 8.20 -2.63 -4.23
CA ALA A 88 7.68 -2.25 -2.93
C ALA A 88 8.61 -2.68 -1.80
N LEU A 89 9.21 -3.87 -1.91
CA LEU A 89 10.21 -4.37 -0.96
C LEU A 89 11.46 -3.49 -0.96
N GLU A 90 12.01 -3.16 -2.13
CA GLU A 90 13.15 -2.24 -2.27
C GLU A 90 12.83 -0.85 -1.68
N PHE A 91 11.61 -0.36 -1.89
CA PHE A 91 11.18 0.92 -1.34
C PHE A 91 10.99 0.87 0.18
N LEU A 92 10.46 -0.23 0.70
CA LEU A 92 10.28 -0.45 2.14
C LEU A 92 11.64 -0.47 2.87
N ASP A 93 12.63 -1.15 2.29
CA ASP A 93 14.01 -1.18 2.80
C ASP A 93 14.61 0.23 2.87
N LYS A 94 14.44 1.03 1.81
CA LYS A 94 14.87 2.46 1.78
C LYS A 94 14.21 3.34 2.83
N LEU A 95 13.04 2.97 3.34
CA LEU A 95 12.37 3.68 4.44
C LEU A 95 12.91 3.28 5.82
N GLY A 96 13.89 2.37 5.90
CA GLY A 96 14.33 1.75 7.14
C GLY A 96 13.34 0.70 7.66
N GLY A 97 12.40 0.26 6.82
CA GLY A 97 11.50 -0.84 7.11
C GLY A 97 12.27 -2.15 6.97
N ASN A 98 13.02 -2.51 8.01
CA ASN A 98 13.87 -3.69 7.96
C ASN A 98 13.02 -4.97 7.95
N MET A 99 12.85 -5.57 6.76
CA MET A 99 12.24 -6.90 6.60
C MET A 99 13.27 -8.03 6.77
N ALA A 100 14.57 -7.70 6.77
CA ALA A 100 15.68 -8.66 6.82
C ALA A 100 16.03 -9.15 8.25
N VAL A 101 15.19 -8.87 9.25
CA VAL A 101 15.36 -9.36 10.64
C VAL A 101 14.29 -10.39 11.03
N LEU A 102 13.71 -11.08 10.04
CA LEU A 102 12.86 -12.26 10.25
C LEU A 102 13.53 -13.47 9.61
#